data_AF-A0A3A5V2J9-F1
#
_entry.id   AF-A0A3A5V2J9-F1
#
_cell.length_a   1.000
_cell.length_b   1.000
_cell.length_c   1.000
_cell.angle_alpha   90.00
_cell.angle_beta   90.00
_cell.angle_gamma   90.00
#
_symmetry.space_group_name_H-M   'P 1'
#
loop_
_entity.id
_entity.type
_entity.pdbx_description
1 polymer ?
#
loop_
_entity_poly.entity_id
_entity_poly.type
_entity_poly.pdbx_seq_one_letter_code
_entity_poly.pdbx_strand_id
1 'polypeptide(L)'
;MSELETRIQQIAQVLGQLDDTQVPRNIRSSAKEAIDKWLLNKNKDMDIRLGMTASTLDDIFNDPNLPGHYGPLCLQIQTALESLLNEVR
;
A
#
# COMPACT_ATOMS: atom_id res chain seq x y z
N MET A 1 -5.79 -16.05 -12.41
CA MET A 1 -5.32 -15.33 -11.21
C MET A 1 -6.17 -15.79 -10.04
N SER A 2 -5.58 -16.04 -8.88
CA SER A 2 -6.38 -16.25 -7.66
C SER A 2 -7.04 -14.93 -7.24
N GLU A 3 -8.16 -15.02 -6.53
CA GLU A 3 -8.86 -13.83 -6.03
C GLU A 3 -7.95 -12.96 -5.15
N LEU A 4 -7.11 -13.60 -4.33
CA LEU A 4 -6.10 -12.94 -3.49
C LEU A 4 -5.08 -12.14 -4.32
N GLU A 5 -4.53 -12.74 -5.39
CA GLU A 5 -3.59 -12.02 -6.24
C GLU A 5 -4.25 -10.82 -6.94
N THR A 6 -5.52 -10.94 -7.36
CA THR A 6 -6.27 -9.83 -7.95
C THR A 6 -6.40 -8.66 -6.96
N ARG A 7 -6.74 -8.94 -5.69
CA ARG A 7 -6.86 -7.91 -4.64
C ARG A 7 -5.51 -7.25 -4.34
N ILE A 8 -4.42 -8.04 -4.30
CA ILE A 8 -3.05 -7.50 -4.13
C ILE A 8 -2.69 -6.56 -5.29
N GLN A 9 -3.01 -6.94 -6.54
CA GLN A 9 -2.78 -6.09 -7.71
C GLN A 9 -3.62 -4.80 -7.65
N GLN A 10 -4.88 -4.89 -7.23
CA GLN A 10 -5.73 -3.72 -7.03
C GLN A 10 -5.15 -2.77 -5.98
N ILE A 11 -4.68 -3.30 -4.84
CA ILE A 11 -4.02 -2.48 -3.83
C ILE A 11 -2.76 -1.80 -4.39
N ALA A 12 -1.92 -2.55 -5.12
CA ALA A 12 -0.72 -2.00 -5.75
C ALA A 12 -1.06 -0.88 -6.75
N GLN A 13 -2.12 -1.06 -7.53
CA GLN A 13 -2.58 -0.07 -8.49
C GLN A 13 -3.08 1.21 -7.81
N VAL A 14 -3.86 1.08 -6.73
CA VAL A 14 -4.38 2.22 -5.97
C VAL A 14 -3.23 2.94 -5.25
N LEU A 15 -2.31 2.21 -4.62
CA LEU A 15 -1.12 2.78 -3.98
C LEU A 15 -0.21 3.49 -5.00
N GLY A 16 -0.16 2.99 -6.23
CA GLY A 16 0.56 3.61 -7.34
C GLY A 16 0.00 4.97 -7.77
N GLN A 17 -1.23 5.33 -7.39
CA GLN A 17 -1.78 6.67 -7.66
C GLN A 17 -1.07 7.78 -6.86
N LEU A 18 -0.29 7.42 -5.83
CA LEU A 18 0.60 8.34 -5.14
C LEU A 18 1.80 8.75 -5.99
N ASP A 19 2.08 8.10 -7.13
CA ASP A 19 3.10 8.55 -8.09
C ASP A 19 2.60 9.74 -8.93
N ASP A 20 2.20 10.81 -8.25
CA ASP A 20 1.69 12.05 -8.85
C ASP A 20 2.64 13.22 -8.60
N THR A 21 2.74 14.13 -9.57
CA THR A 21 3.61 15.32 -9.47
C THR A 21 3.29 16.23 -8.27
N GLN A 22 2.06 16.20 -7.75
CA GLN A 22 1.61 16.97 -6.60
C GLN A 22 1.97 16.31 -5.26
N VAL A 23 2.37 15.04 -5.27
CA VAL A 23 2.77 14.29 -4.07
C VAL A 23 4.28 14.46 -3.85
N PRO A 24 4.76 14.83 -2.65
CA PRO A 24 6.19 14.93 -2.34
C PRO A 24 7.02 13.68 -2.66
N ARG A 25 8.28 13.88 -3.08
CA ARG A 25 9.17 12.79 -3.54
C ARG A 25 9.35 11.67 -2.51
N ASN A 26 9.42 12.01 -1.22
CA ASN A 26 9.55 11.03 -0.14
C ASN A 26 8.35 10.08 -0.11
N ILE A 27 7.12 10.62 -0.16
CA ILE A 27 5.89 9.82 -0.18
C ILE A 27 5.82 8.94 -1.42
N ARG A 28 6.12 9.48 -2.61
CA ARG A 28 6.15 8.67 -3.85
C ARG A 28 7.15 7.53 -3.76
N SER A 29 8.32 7.79 -3.17
CA SER A 29 9.37 6.79 -2.99
C SER A 29 8.92 5.70 -2.01
N SER A 30 8.31 6.08 -0.89
CA SER A 30 7.75 5.15 0.10
C SER A 30 6.62 4.29 -0.49
N ALA A 31 5.72 4.89 -1.28
CA ALA A 31 4.64 4.15 -1.94
C ALA A 31 5.18 3.12 -2.93
N LYS A 32 6.16 3.53 -3.75
CA LYS A 32 6.83 2.62 -4.68
C LYS A 32 7.58 1.50 -3.96
N GLU A 33 8.28 1.83 -2.88
CA GLU A 33 8.97 0.85 -2.04
C GLU A 33 8.01 -0.16 -1.43
N ALA A 34 6.85 0.29 -0.92
CA ALA A 34 5.80 -0.56 -0.41
C ALA A 34 5.30 -1.57 -1.46
N ILE A 35 5.14 -1.13 -2.72
CA ILE A 35 4.73 -2.00 -3.82
C ILE A 35 5.84 -3.01 -4.17
N ASP A 36 7.03 -2.52 -4.49
CA ASP A 36 8.10 -3.32 -5.08
C ASP A 36 8.78 -4.25 -4.07
N LYS A 37 9.07 -3.75 -2.86
CA LYS A 37 9.80 -4.52 -1.84
C LYS A 37 8.90 -5.44 -1.01
N TRP A 38 7.64 -5.08 -0.84
CA TRP A 38 6.71 -5.79 0.05
C TRP A 38 5.53 -6.38 -0.72
N LEU A 39 4.59 -5.56 -1.19
CA LEU A 39 3.30 -6.02 -1.67
C LEU A 39 3.40 -7.00 -2.85
N LEU A 40 4.28 -6.76 -3.83
CA LEU A 40 4.47 -7.61 -5.01
C LEU A 40 5.62 -8.62 -4.87
N ASN A 41 6.30 -8.62 -3.74
CA ASN A 41 7.47 -9.47 -3.53
C ASN A 41 7.08 -10.91 -3.18
N LYS A 42 6.98 -11.77 -4.19
CA LYS A 42 6.63 -13.19 -4.02
C LYS A 42 7.66 -14.03 -3.27
N ASN A 43 8.84 -13.49 -2.96
CA ASN A 43 9.88 -14.18 -2.18
C ASN A 43 9.68 -14.07 -0.66
N LYS A 44 8.60 -13.44 -0.21
CA LYS A 44 8.25 -13.25 1.20
C LYS A 44 6.87 -13.83 1.50
N ASP A 45 6.67 -14.23 2.75
CA ASP A 45 5.37 -14.70 3.21
C ASP A 45 4.30 -13.61 3.14
N MET A 46 3.05 -14.02 2.93
CA MET A 46 1.95 -13.11 2.62
C MET A 46 1.65 -12.16 3.77
N ASP A 47 1.62 -12.67 5.00
CA ASP A 47 1.45 -11.91 6.23
C ASP A 47 2.54 -10.85 6.40
N ILE A 48 3.80 -11.20 6.13
CA ILE A 48 4.93 -10.24 6.17
C ILE A 48 4.75 -9.16 5.09
N ARG A 49 4.38 -9.54 3.87
CA ARG A 49 4.19 -8.59 2.77
C ARG A 49 3.08 -7.59 3.09
N LEU A 50 1.94 -8.07 3.56
CA LEU A 50 0.79 -7.23 3.90
C LEU A 50 1.08 -6.35 5.12
N GLY A 51 1.69 -6.90 6.17
CA GLY A 51 2.04 -6.16 7.38
C GLY A 51 3.05 -5.04 7.13
N MET A 52 4.11 -5.32 6.35
CA MET A 52 5.10 -4.29 6.00
C MET A 52 4.53 -3.21 5.07
N THR A 53 3.64 -3.60 4.15
CA THR A 53 2.92 -2.64 3.30
C THR A 53 2.03 -1.73 4.14
N ALA A 54 1.27 -2.29 5.09
CA ALA A 54 0.41 -1.52 5.99
C ALA A 54 1.22 -0.57 6.88
N SER A 55 2.36 -1.00 7.42
CA SER A 55 3.25 -0.13 8.19
C SER A 55 3.78 1.03 7.35
N THR A 56 4.20 0.77 6.11
CA THR A 56 4.71 1.83 5.22
C THR A 56 3.61 2.81 4.82
N LEU A 57 2.38 2.31 4.65
CA LEU A 57 1.21 3.14 4.36
C LEU A 57 0.85 4.06 5.54
N ASP A 58 0.94 3.55 6.77
CA ASP A 58 0.71 4.36 7.97
C ASP A 58 1.72 5.51 8.08
N ASP A 59 3.00 5.25 7.78
CA ASP A 59 4.02 6.30 7.71
C ASP A 59 3.69 7.36 6.64
N ILE A 60 3.17 6.94 5.48
CA ILE A 60 2.73 7.85 4.41
C ILE A 60 1.52 8.67 4.85
N PHE A 61 0.55 8.04 5.48
CA PHE A 61 -0.70 8.67 5.91
C PHE A 61 -0.47 9.72 7.01
N ASN A 62 0.51 9.47 7.89
CA ASN A 62 0.91 10.40 8.94
C ASN A 62 1.90 11.49 8.47
N ASP A 63 2.35 11.48 7.21
CA ASP A 63 3.22 12.54 6.69
C ASP A 63 2.43 13.86 6.56
N PRO A 64 2.85 14.95 7.22
CA PRO A 64 2.14 16.23 7.19
C PRO A 64 2.11 16.88 5.79
N ASN A 65 2.94 16.42 4.86
CA ASN A 65 3.01 16.92 3.49
C ASN A 65 2.16 16.09 2.52
N LEU A 66 1.44 15.06 2.97
CA LEU A 66 0.51 14.31 2.13
C LEU A 66 -0.63 15.24 1.68
N PRO A 67 -0.91 15.37 0.36
CA PRO A 67 -2.03 16.17 -0.08
C PRO A 67 -3.36 15.57 0.40
N GLY A 68 -4.20 16.38 1.04
CA GLY A 68 -5.39 15.87 1.76
C GLY A 68 -6.39 15.07 0.92
N HIS A 69 -6.42 15.27 -0.40
CA HIS A 69 -7.29 14.49 -1.29
C HIS A 69 -6.85 13.01 -1.45
N TYR A 70 -5.63 12.65 -1.05
CA TYR A 70 -5.15 11.26 -0.98
C TYR A 70 -5.46 10.57 0.36
N GLY A 71 -5.94 11.29 1.37
CA GLY A 71 -6.31 10.71 2.66
C GLY A 71 -7.34 9.56 2.52
N PRO A 72 -8.47 9.76 1.81
CA PRO A 72 -9.44 8.69 1.56
C PRO A 72 -8.85 7.48 0.83
N LEU A 73 -7.91 7.72 -0.09
CA LEU A 73 -7.21 6.66 -0.82
C LEU A 73 -6.36 5.80 0.13
N CYS A 74 -5.64 6.43 1.06
CA CYS A 74 -4.85 5.70 2.05
C CYS A 74 -5.76 4.84 2.96
N LEU A 75 -6.89 5.40 3.43
CA LEU A 75 -7.86 4.65 4.24
C LEU A 75 -8.47 3.46 3.49
N GLN A 76 -8.76 3.63 2.20
CA GLN A 76 -9.24 2.53 1.36
C GLN A 76 -8.21 1.40 1.29
N ILE A 77 -6.94 1.73 1.08
CA ILE A 77 -5.86 0.73 1.04
C ILE A 77 -5.69 0.06 2.41
N GLN A 78 -5.69 0.84 3.50
CA GLN A 78 -5.58 0.34 4.87
C GLN A 78 -6.64 -0.74 5.13
N THR A 79 -7.91 -0.43 4.80
CA THR A 79 -9.04 -1.33 4.99
C THR A 79 -8.88 -2.62 4.17
N ALA A 80 -8.40 -2.51 2.93
CA ALA A 80 -8.16 -3.65 2.07
C ALA A 80 -7.01 -4.54 2.58
N LEU A 81 -5.93 -3.95 3.06
CA LEU A 81 -4.80 -4.66 3.66
C LEU A 81 -5.21 -5.39 4.94
N GLU A 82 -5.97 -4.74 5.82
CA GLU A 82 -6.49 -5.35 7.06
C GLU A 82 -7.43 -6.52 6.77
N SER A 83 -8.34 -6.37 5.81
CA SER A 83 -9.22 -7.45 5.36
C SER A 83 -8.41 -8.66 4.88
N LEU A 84 -7.39 -8.43 4.04
CA LEU A 84 -6.53 -9.50 3.56
C LEU A 84 -5.73 -10.15 4.69
N LEU A 85 -5.16 -9.36 5.60
CA LEU A 85 -4.42 -9.87 6.76
C LEU A 85 -5.25 -10.81 7.64
N ASN A 86 -6.54 -10.50 7.82
CA ASN A 86 -7.46 -11.34 8.57
C ASN A 86 -7.84 -12.64 7.82
N GLU A 87 -7.75 -12.66 6.48
CA GLU A 87 -8.01 -13.86 5.68
C GLU A 87 -6.81 -14.82 5.62
N VAL A 88 -5.57 -14.32 5.76
CA VAL A 88 -4.35 -15.14 5.78
C VAL A 88 -3.87 -15.53 7.18
N ARG A 89 -4.42 -14.95 8.24
CA ARG A 89 -4.21 -15.38 9.63
C ARG A 89 -5.07 -16.60 9.98
#